data_AF-A0A2S9GFM3-F1
#
_entry.id   AF-A0A2S9GFM3-F1
#
_cell.length_a   1.000
_cell.length_b   1.000
_cell.length_c   1.000
_cell.angle_alpha   90.00
_cell.angle_beta   90.00
_cell.angle_gamma   90.00
#
_symmetry.space_group_name_H-M   'P 1'
#
loop_
_entity.id
_entity.type
_entity.pdbx_description
1 polymer ?
#
loop_
_entity_poly.entity_id
_entity_poly.type
_entity_poly.pdbx_seq_one_letter_code
_entity_poly.pdbx_strand_id
1 'polypeptide(L)' 'MPTVVLVHGAFADSSSWNGVIESLKRDGYPVIAAATPLRGLHSDAEYVETVISSVPGPVVLAGHSYGGPVMSEAAVGH' A
#
# COMPACT_ATOMS: atom_id res chain seq x y z
N MET A 1 6.04 -12.29 -10.62
CA MET A 1 5.28 -12.36 -9.35
C MET A 1 4.94 -10.94 -8.95
N PRO A 2 3.69 -10.65 -8.54
CA PRO A 2 3.32 -9.29 -8.19
C PRO A 2 3.97 -8.83 -6.89
N THR A 3 4.21 -7.53 -6.78
CA THR A 3 4.54 -6.89 -5.51
C THR A 3 3.26 -6.49 -4.79
N VAL A 4 3.16 -6.85 -3.50
CA VAL A 4 2.03 -6.46 -2.67
C VAL A 4 2.34 -5.10 -2.02
N VAL A 5 1.47 -4.12 -2.24
CA VAL A 5 1.58 -2.79 -1.63
C VAL A 5 0.45 -2.63 -0.61
N LEU A 6 0.82 -2.45 0.65
CA LEU A 6 -0.08 -2.39 1.79
C LEU A 6 -0.26 -0.94 2.27
N VAL A 7 -1.51 -0.50 2.38
CA VAL A 7 -1.89 0.85 2.82
C VAL A 7 -2.61 0.76 4.16
N HIS A 8 -2.06 1.38 5.20
CA HIS A 8 -2.64 1.33 6.56
C HIS A 8 -3.86 2.24 6.70
N GLY A 9 -4.62 2.03 7.79
CA GLY A 9 -5.77 2.86 8.13
C GLY A 9 -5.39 4.15 8.86
N ALA A 10 -6.39 4.97 9.18
CA ALA A 10 -6.22 6.17 9.99
C ALA A 10 -5.75 5.80 11.41
N PHE A 11 -4.99 6.69 12.04
CA PHE A 11 -4.41 6.52 13.40
C PHE A 11 -3.48 5.30 13.56
N ALA A 12 -3.05 4.72 12.45
CA ALA A 12 -2.11 3.62 12.41
C ALA A 12 -0.86 4.02 11.62
N ASP A 13 0.13 3.13 11.60
CA ASP A 13 1.29 3.21 10.71
C ASP A 13 1.53 1.85 10.02
N SER A 14 2.56 1.78 9.17
CA SER A 14 2.92 0.60 8.39
C SER A 14 3.25 -0.64 9.23
N SER A 15 3.62 -0.51 10.50
CA SER A 15 3.92 -1.64 11.39
C SER A 15 2.69 -2.49 11.70
N SER A 16 1.48 -1.94 11.49
CA SER A 16 0.21 -2.68 11.57
C SER A 16 0.17 -3.90 10.65
N TRP A 17 1.03 -3.92 9.62
CA TRP A 17 1.15 -4.99 8.66
C TRP A 17 2.27 -6.00 8.95
N ASN A 18 3.04 -5.86 10.04
CA ASN A 18 4.24 -6.70 10.28
C ASN A 18 3.97 -8.21 10.13
N GLY A 19 2.93 -8.74 10.77
CA GLY A 19 2.58 -10.16 10.67
C GLY A 19 2.13 -10.60 9.27
N VAL A 20 1.50 -9.70 8.51
CA VAL A 20 1.11 -9.94 7.10
C VAL A 20 2.33 -9.92 6.20
N ILE A 21 3.25 -8.96 6.40
CA ILE A 21 4.52 -8.85 5.69
C ILE A 21 5.34 -10.12 5.89
N GLU A 22 5.46 -10.61 7.14
CA GLU A 22 6.17 -11.86 7.43
C GLU A 22 5.57 -13.05 6.69
N SER A 23 4.24 -13.17 6.69
CA SER A 23 3.54 -14.26 6.02
C SER A 23 3.72 -14.21 4.49
N LEU A 24 3.52 -13.05 3.87
CA LEU A 24 3.69 -12.88 2.43
C LEU A 24 5.13 -13.09 1.96
N LYS A 25 6.13 -12.61 2.74
CA LYS A 25 7.55 -12.85 2.45
C LYS A 25 7.91 -14.33 2.54
N ARG A 26 7.35 -15.06 3.52
CA ARG A 26 7.52 -16.52 3.63
C ARG A 26 6.94 -17.25 2.42
N ASP A 27 5.86 -16.73 1.85
CA ASP A 27 5.24 -17.26 0.63
C ASP A 27 5.93 -16.77 -0.66
N GLY A 28 7.02 -15.98 -0.54
CA GLY A 28 7.88 -15.54 -1.64
C GLY A 28 7.53 -14.19 -2.25
N TYR A 29 6.47 -13.51 -1.81
CA TYR A 29 6.06 -12.24 -2.41
C TYR A 29 6.96 -11.08 -1.98
N PRO A 30 7.34 -10.18 -2.92
CA PRO A 30 7.85 -8.86 -2.57
C PRO A 30 6.70 -8.04 -1.97
N VAL A 31 7.01 -7.30 -0.89
CA VAL A 31 6.01 -6.53 -0.13
C VAL A 31 6.55 -5.14 0.21
N ILE A 32 5.72 -4.13 0.00
CA ILE A 32 5.94 -2.75 0.42
C ILE A 32 4.79 -2.34 1.33
N ALA A 33 5.09 -1.80 2.51
CA ALA A 33 4.08 -1.14 3.33
C ALA A 33 4.25 0.37 3.19
N ALA A 34 3.32 1.02 2.50
CA ALA A 34 3.37 2.46 2.27
C ALA A 34 3.09 3.22 3.58
N ALA A 35 4.02 4.08 3.98
CA ALA A 35 3.87 4.94 5.16
C ALA A 35 3.18 6.25 4.76
N THR A 36 1.85 6.20 4.62
CA THR A 36 1.06 7.40 4.26
C THR A 36 1.07 8.41 5.42
N PRO A 37 1.23 9.71 5.15
CA PRO A 37 1.37 10.72 6.21
C PRO A 37 0.04 11.13 6.86
N LEU A 38 -1.10 10.60 6.39
CA LEU A 38 -2.45 10.89 6.90
C LEU A 38 -2.82 12.38 6.81
N ARG A 39 -2.44 13.02 5.69
CA ARG A 39 -2.63 14.48 5.50
C ARG A 39 -3.88 14.83 4.69
N GLY A 40 -4.50 13.83 4.09
CA GLY A 40 -5.70 14.00 3.28
C GLY A 40 -5.74 12.96 2.18
N LEU A 41 -6.96 12.54 1.81
CA LEU A 41 -7.19 11.42 0.91
C LEU A 41 -6.40 11.56 -0.40
N HIS A 42 -6.54 12.70 -1.09
CA HIS A 42 -5.89 12.95 -2.36
C HIS A 42 -4.36 12.94 -2.25
N SER A 43 -3.79 13.70 -1.30
CA SER A 43 -2.34 13.75 -1.11
C SER A 43 -1.73 12.42 -0.67
N ASP A 44 -2.48 11.61 0.10
CA ASP A 44 -2.04 10.29 0.50
C ASP A 44 -2.13 9.30 -0.68
N ALA A 45 -3.13 9.47 -1.56
CA ALA A 45 -3.27 8.69 -2.79
C ALA A 45 -2.17 9.01 -3.80
N GLU A 46 -1.85 10.28 -4.04
CA GLU A 46 -0.72 10.70 -4.88
C GLU A 46 0.60 10.08 -4.38
N TYR A 47 0.81 10.06 -3.05
CA TYR A 47 1.98 9.40 -2.49
C TYR A 47 2.00 7.90 -2.82
N VAL A 48 0.89 7.19 -2.61
CA VAL A 48 0.80 5.76 -2.94
C VAL A 48 0.97 5.52 -4.45
N GLU A 49 0.43 6.38 -5.30
CA GLU A 49 0.63 6.36 -6.77
C GLU A 49 2.12 6.42 -7.13
N THR A 50 2.89 7.30 -6.50
CA THR A 50 4.35 7.36 -6.74
C THR A 50 5.06 6.09 -6.30
N VAL A 51 4.60 5.46 -5.22
CA VAL A 51 5.15 4.18 -4.75
C VAL A 51 4.87 3.07 -5.76
N ILE A 52 3.62 2.89 -6.20
CA ILE A 52 3.26 1.84 -7.16
C ILE A 52 3.91 2.05 -8.52
N SER A 53 4.05 3.30 -8.98
CA SER A 53 4.73 3.65 -10.23
C SER A 53 6.24 3.33 -10.21
N SER A 54 6.84 3.27 -9.02
CA SER A 54 8.26 2.89 -8.87
C SER A 54 8.48 1.37 -8.88
N VAL A 55 7.42 0.57 -8.76
CA VAL A 55 7.52 -0.89 -8.70
C VAL A 55 7.60 -1.47 -10.12
N PRO A 56 8.64 -2.26 -10.44
CA PRO A 56 8.69 -2.97 -11.71
C PRO A 56 7.69 -4.14 -11.73
N GLY A 57 6.85 -4.17 -12.76
CA GLY A 57 5.91 -5.28 -13.00
C GLY A 57 4.57 -5.14 -12.27
N PRO A 58 3.80 -6.23 -12.15
CA PRO A 58 2.44 -6.16 -11.62
C PRO A 58 2.41 -5.85 -10.12
N VAL A 59 1.40 -5.07 -9.71
CA VAL A 59 1.16 -4.68 -8.32
C VAL A 59 -0.18 -5.23 -7.85
N VAL A 60 -0.24 -5.65 -6.59
CA VAL A 60 -1.50 -5.91 -5.87
C VAL A 60 -1.59 -4.92 -4.72
N LEU A 61 -2.66 -4.12 -4.70
CA LEU A 61 -2.96 -3.17 -3.63
C LEU A 61 -3.89 -3.79 -2.59
N ALA A 62 -3.58 -3.57 -1.31
CA ALA A 62 -4.49 -3.88 -0.22
C ALA A 62 -4.49 -2.74 0.81
N GLY A 63 -5.69 -2.25 1.12
CA GLY A 63 -5.91 -1.12 2.01
C GLY A 63 -6.90 -1.49 3.10
N HIS A 64 -6.59 -1.13 4.35
CA HIS A 64 -7.47 -1.34 5.49
C HIS A 64 -8.10 -0.01 5.95
N SER A 65 -9.42 0.00 6.17
CA SER A 65 -10.15 1.20 6.63
C SER A 65 -9.86 2.40 5.72
N TYR A 66 -9.33 3.52 6.25
CA TYR A 66 -8.88 4.69 5.46
C TYR A 66 -7.93 4.35 4.31
N GLY A 67 -7.10 3.31 4.46
CA GLY A 67 -6.22 2.85 3.38
C GLY A 67 -6.98 2.31 2.18
N GLY A 68 -8.25 1.90 2.34
CA GLY A 68 -9.13 1.45 1.27
C GLY A 68 -9.46 2.55 0.26
N PRO A 69 -10.05 3.68 0.67
CA PRO A 69 -10.21 4.85 -0.19
C PRO A 69 -8.89 5.34 -0.80
N VAL A 70 -7.81 5.42 -0.01
CA VAL A 70 -6.48 5.86 -0.50
C VAL A 70 -5.98 4.96 -1.63
N MET A 71 -6.01 3.63 -1.45
CA MET A 71 -5.57 2.70 -2.50
C MET A 71 -6.48 2.76 -3.73
N SER A 72 -7.78 3.05 -3.55
CA SER A 72 -8.75 3.08 -4.63
C SER A 72 -8.53 4.29 -5.53
N GLU A 73 -8.25 5.45 -4.94
CA GLU A 73 -7.92 6.67 -5.69
C GLU A 73 -6.55 6.54 -6.37
N ALA A 74 -5.54 5.99 -5.68
CA ALA A 74 -4.20 5.77 -6.24
C ALA A 74 -4.20 4.76 -7.41
N ALA A 75 -5.16 3.84 -7.48
CA ALA A 75 -5.25 2.86 -8.56
C ALA A 75 -5.80 3.45 -9.87
N VAL A 76 -6.36 4.66 -9.86
CA VAL A 76 -6.90 5.30 -11.06
C VAL A 76 -5.74 5.65 -12.01
N GLY A 77 -5.58 4.88 -13.08
CA GLY A 77 -4.52 5.07 -14.08
C GLY A 77 -3.51 3.92 -14.20
N HIS A 78 -3.70 2.86 -13.41
CA HIS A 78 -2.91 1.62 -13.44
C HIS A 78 -3.75 0.40 -13.80
#